data_AF-A0A835V4N8-F1
#
_entry.id   AF-A0A835V4N8-F1
#
_cell.length_a   1.000
_cell.length_b   1.000
_cell.length_c   1.000
_cell.angle_alpha   90.00
_cell.angle_beta   90.00
_cell.angle_gamma   90.00
#
_symmetry.space_group_name_H-M   'P 1'
#
loop_
_entity.id
_entity.type
_entity.pdbx_description
1 polymer ?
#
loop_
_entity_poly.entity_id
_entity_poly.type
_entity_poly.pdbx_seq_one_letter_code
_entity_poly.pdbx_strand_id
1 'polypeptide(L)'
;MVTLRFITASVLLFLLLNPAVALAETTCSDAVPMRTRREMISIVEFGGVGDGITLNTWAFRKAIYRIQHGRRRGGTLLYVPPGVWLTGCFNLTSHMTLYLARDAVIKATEDTLNWPLVDPLPSYGRGRERPGGRYASFIQGYELHDVIITGENGTIDGQGGCGGTCGAKELSLSQGQPS
;
A
#
# COMPACT_ATOMS: atom_id res chain seq x y z
N MET A 1 19.56 47.75 53.22
CA MET A 1 19.91 47.26 51.87
C MET A 1 19.87 45.73 51.88
N VAL A 2 18.67 45.14 51.97
CA VAL A 2 18.49 43.68 52.05
C VAL A 2 17.21 43.34 51.29
N THR A 3 17.31 43.01 50.00
CA THR A 3 16.30 42.26 49.21
C THR A 3 16.81 42.04 47.78
N LEU A 4 17.86 41.25 47.59
CA LEU A 4 18.26 40.82 46.24
C LEU A 4 18.97 39.46 46.21
N ARG A 5 18.48 38.49 46.99
CA ARG A 5 18.99 37.10 46.94
C ARG A 5 17.91 36.01 46.90
N PHE A 6 16.64 36.38 46.92
CA PHE A 6 15.54 35.40 46.90
C PHE A 6 14.90 35.20 45.51
N ILE A 7 15.07 36.14 44.58
CA ILE A 7 14.44 36.05 43.24
C ILE A 7 15.22 35.10 42.32
N THR A 8 16.54 34.99 42.47
CA THR A 8 17.39 34.15 41.59
C THR A 8 17.23 32.66 41.84
N ALA A 9 16.96 32.24 43.08
CA ALA A 9 16.79 30.82 43.43
C ALA A 9 15.44 30.25 42.95
N SER A 10 14.38 31.06 42.91
CA SER A 10 13.05 30.64 42.44
C SER A 10 12.98 30.48 40.91
N VAL A 11 13.71 31.32 40.16
CA VAL A 11 13.74 31.24 38.69
C VAL A 11 14.60 30.05 38.21
N LEU A 12 15.69 29.73 38.93
CA LEU A 12 16.52 28.56 38.59
C LEU A 12 15.83 27.22 38.88
N LEU A 13 14.94 27.16 39.88
CA LEU A 13 14.20 25.95 40.23
C LEU A 13 13.06 25.64 39.24
N PHE A 14 12.50 26.67 38.57
CA PHE A 14 11.48 26.49 37.54
C PHE A 14 12.03 25.96 36.20
N LEU A 15 13.33 26.10 35.94
CA LEU A 15 13.96 25.62 34.70
C LEU A 15 14.37 24.13 34.73
N LEU A 16 14.31 23.47 35.89
CA LEU A 16 14.70 22.06 36.04
C LEU A 16 13.51 21.08 36.02
N LEU A 17 12.27 21.56 35.81
CA LEU A 17 11.06 20.75 35.92
C LEU A 17 10.24 20.59 34.64
N ASN A 18 10.87 20.66 33.47
CA ASN A 18 10.24 20.21 32.22
C ASN A 18 10.99 19.00 31.68
N PRO A 19 10.67 17.76 32.11
CA PRO A 19 10.90 16.63 31.24
C PRO A 19 9.99 16.86 30.03
N ALA A 20 10.56 17.26 28.90
CA ALA A 20 9.87 17.17 27.63
C ALA A 20 9.53 15.68 27.44
N VAL A 21 8.30 15.32 27.82
CA VAL A 21 7.70 14.03 27.52
C VAL A 21 7.57 14.01 26.01
N ALA A 22 8.57 13.46 25.34
CA ALA A 22 8.47 13.09 23.94
C ALA A 22 7.44 11.96 23.86
N LEU A 23 6.22 12.31 23.43
CA LEU A 23 5.25 11.34 22.96
C LEU A 23 5.86 10.68 21.72
N ALA A 24 6.58 9.58 21.94
CA ALA A 24 6.89 8.67 20.86
C ALA A 24 5.56 8.13 20.35
N GLU A 25 5.16 8.55 19.16
CA GLU A 25 4.01 7.96 18.50
C GLU A 25 4.28 6.47 18.37
N THR A 26 3.44 5.66 19.00
CA THR A 26 3.46 4.21 18.84
C THR A 26 2.96 3.88 17.43
N THR A 27 3.80 4.10 16.42
CA THR A 27 3.55 3.60 15.07
C THR A 27 3.64 2.08 15.11
N CYS A 28 2.65 1.40 14.53
CA CYS A 28 2.61 -0.05 14.37
C CYS A 28 3.69 -0.60 13.40
N SER A 29 4.80 0.12 13.20
CA SER A 29 5.83 -0.19 12.21
C SER A 29 6.47 -1.56 12.40
N ASP A 30 6.44 -2.11 13.63
CA ASP A 30 6.97 -3.45 13.95
C ASP A 30 5.88 -4.53 14.12
N ALA A 31 4.61 -4.22 13.82
CA ALA A 31 3.51 -5.18 14.00
C ALA A 31 3.56 -6.37 13.02
N VAL A 32 4.28 -6.23 11.90
CA VAL A 32 4.45 -7.28 10.90
C VAL A 32 5.95 -7.49 10.65
N PRO A 33 6.51 -8.67 10.93
CA PRO A 33 7.92 -8.93 10.64
C PRO A 33 8.16 -8.78 9.14
N MET A 34 8.89 -7.73 8.76
CA MET A 34 9.27 -7.49 7.36
C MET A 34 10.16 -8.63 6.89
N ARG A 35 9.63 -9.46 5.99
CA ARG A 35 10.40 -10.51 5.34
C ARG A 35 11.20 -9.90 4.19
N THR A 36 12.52 -9.92 4.32
CA THR A 36 13.42 -9.54 3.22
C THR A 36 13.35 -10.62 2.14
N ARG A 37 12.91 -10.23 0.93
CA ARG A 37 12.92 -11.11 -0.24
C ARG A 37 14.32 -11.08 -0.85
N ARG A 38 14.87 -12.26 -1.19
CA ARG A 38 16.20 -12.35 -1.82
C ARG A 38 16.19 -11.96 -3.30
N GLU A 39 15.07 -12.21 -3.97
CA GLU A 39 14.89 -11.88 -5.38
C GLU A 39 14.08 -10.60 -5.52
N MET A 40 14.58 -9.72 -6.38
CA MET A 40 13.97 -8.45 -6.75
C MET A 40 13.87 -8.43 -8.26
N ILE A 41 12.69 -8.05 -8.76
CA ILE A 41 12.43 -7.83 -10.18
C ILE A 41 11.83 -6.43 -10.35
N SER A 42 12.26 -5.69 -11.37
CA SER A 42 11.70 -4.37 -11.66
C SER A 42 10.52 -4.48 -12.63
N ILE A 43 9.49 -3.64 -12.44
CA ILE A 43 8.36 -3.54 -13.38
C ILE A 43 8.83 -3.12 -14.80
N VAL A 44 9.95 -2.41 -14.91
CA VAL A 44 10.55 -1.96 -16.18
C VAL A 44 10.99 -3.16 -17.03
N GLU A 45 11.44 -4.25 -16.41
CA GLU A 45 11.84 -5.47 -17.12
C GLU A 45 10.68 -6.13 -17.87
N PHE A 46 9.44 -5.83 -17.47
CA PHE A 46 8.21 -6.35 -18.07
C PHE A 46 7.59 -5.40 -19.10
N GLY A 47 8.31 -4.33 -19.47
CA GLY A 47 7.88 -3.31 -20.42
C GLY A 47 7.03 -2.22 -19.78
N GLY A 48 7.13 -2.01 -18.47
CA GLY A 48 6.47 -0.90 -17.79
C GLY A 48 7.14 0.44 -18.10
N VAL A 49 6.33 1.49 -18.29
CA VAL A 49 6.77 2.87 -18.54
C VAL A 49 6.12 3.79 -17.50
N GLY A 50 6.95 4.53 -16.75
CA GLY A 50 6.53 5.40 -15.64
C GLY A 50 6.22 6.85 -16.06
N ASP A 51 5.60 7.05 -17.22
CA ASP A 51 5.29 8.37 -17.81
C ASP A 51 3.93 8.96 -17.36
N GLY A 52 3.12 8.18 -16.64
CA GLY A 52 1.77 8.54 -16.21
C GLY A 52 0.70 8.49 -17.31
N ILE A 53 1.06 8.05 -18.52
CA ILE A 53 0.19 8.02 -19.70
C ILE A 53 0.04 6.59 -20.22
N THR A 54 1.15 5.85 -20.26
CA THR A 54 1.19 4.47 -20.74
C THR A 54 0.44 3.54 -19.78
N LEU A 55 -0.48 2.75 -20.32
CA LEU A 55 -1.24 1.77 -19.52
C LEU A 55 -0.40 0.52 -19.23
N ASN A 56 0.07 0.41 -17.99
CA ASN A 56 0.99 -0.62 -17.52
C ASN A 56 0.32 -1.92 -17.03
N THR A 57 -0.99 -2.09 -17.26
CA THR A 57 -1.75 -3.27 -16.78
C THR A 57 -1.11 -4.59 -17.21
N TRP A 58 -0.59 -4.67 -18.44
CA TRP A 58 0.10 -5.87 -18.93
C TRP A 58 1.47 -6.07 -18.31
N ALA A 59 2.21 -5.01 -18.00
CA ALA A 59 3.49 -5.10 -17.30
C ALA A 59 3.29 -5.69 -15.90
N PHE A 60 2.31 -5.19 -15.14
CA PHE A 60 1.96 -5.71 -13.82
C PHE A 60 1.52 -7.18 -13.87
N ARG A 61 0.66 -7.53 -14.84
CA ARG A 61 0.22 -8.93 -15.03
C ARG A 61 1.39 -9.88 -15.33
N LYS A 62 2.32 -9.48 -16.21
CA LYS A 62 3.50 -10.30 -16.54
C LYS A 62 4.44 -10.46 -15.34
N ALA A 63 4.67 -9.38 -14.60
CA ALA A 63 5.49 -9.41 -13.39
C ALA A 63 4.90 -10.36 -12.35
N ILE A 64 3.60 -10.24 -12.05
CA ILE A 64 2.90 -11.09 -11.09
C ILE A 64 2.88 -12.54 -11.56
N TYR A 65 2.63 -12.79 -12.85
CA TYR A 65 2.68 -14.13 -13.43
C TYR A 65 4.06 -14.78 -13.21
N ARG A 66 5.14 -14.03 -13.44
CA ARG A 66 6.52 -14.49 -13.21
C ARG A 66 6.82 -14.78 -11.74
N ILE A 67 6.23 -14.02 -10.80
CA ILE A 67 6.36 -14.28 -9.36
C ILE A 67 5.63 -15.56 -8.98
N GLN A 68 4.37 -15.69 -9.41
CA GLN A 68 3.51 -16.83 -9.13
C GLN A 68 4.12 -18.15 -9.61
N HIS A 69 4.69 -18.16 -10.83
CA HIS A 69 5.25 -19.36 -11.45
C HIS A 69 6.73 -19.59 -11.11
N GLY A 70 7.43 -18.57 -10.61
CA GLY A 70 8.85 -18.68 -10.26
C GLY A 70 9.13 -19.62 -9.10
N ARG A 71 8.14 -19.87 -8.21
CA ARG A 71 8.22 -20.74 -7.02
C ARG A 71 9.51 -20.55 -6.20
N ARG A 72 9.93 -19.30 -6.06
CA ARG A 72 11.21 -18.92 -5.46
C ARG A 72 11.12 -19.03 -3.93
N ARG A 73 12.10 -19.69 -3.32
CA ARG A 73 12.17 -19.83 -1.85
C ARG A 73 12.23 -18.46 -1.20
N GLY A 74 11.25 -18.15 -0.36
CA GLY A 74 11.15 -16.87 0.33
C GLY A 74 10.41 -15.77 -0.44
N GLY A 75 9.88 -16.07 -1.63
CA GLY A 75 9.10 -15.12 -2.43
C GLY A 75 9.92 -14.09 -3.20
N THR A 76 9.24 -13.17 -3.87
CA THR A 76 9.86 -12.19 -4.78
C THR A 76 9.37 -10.78 -4.48
N LEU A 77 10.27 -9.80 -4.53
CA LEU A 77 9.96 -8.38 -4.44
C LEU A 77 9.78 -7.80 -5.85
N LEU A 78 8.60 -7.22 -6.10
CA LEU A 78 8.31 -6.41 -7.28
C LEU A 78 8.64 -4.96 -6.96
N TYR A 79 9.70 -4.45 -7.60
CA TYR A 79 10.17 -3.08 -7.44
C TYR A 79 9.51 -2.17 -8.48
N VAL A 80 8.91 -1.09 -7.99
CA VAL A 80 8.35 0.00 -8.80
C VAL A 80 9.27 1.23 -8.64
N PRO A 81 10.02 1.61 -9.69
CA PRO A 81 10.90 2.78 -9.63
C PRO A 81 10.13 4.11 -9.52
N PRO A 82 10.83 5.22 -9.21
CA PRO A 82 10.24 6.56 -9.22
C PRO A 82 9.58 6.86 -10.57
N GLY A 83 8.42 7.52 -10.55
CA GLY A 83 7.62 7.79 -11.75
C GLY A 83 6.13 7.54 -11.54
N VAL A 84 5.32 7.85 -12.56
CA VAL A 84 3.87 7.67 -12.50
C VAL A 84 3.46 6.47 -13.34
N TRP A 85 2.85 5.49 -12.70
CA TRP A 85 2.54 4.18 -13.28
C TRP A 85 1.03 4.06 -13.43
N LEU A 86 0.50 4.46 -14.60
CA LEU A 86 -0.92 4.30 -14.90
C LEU A 86 -1.23 2.81 -15.09
N THR A 87 -2.20 2.27 -14.36
CA THR A 87 -2.59 0.86 -14.46
C THR A 87 -4.07 0.66 -14.16
N GLY A 88 -4.66 -0.37 -14.77
CA GLY A 88 -5.97 -0.90 -14.36
C GLY A 88 -5.87 -1.78 -13.12
N CYS A 89 -6.99 -2.41 -12.76
CA CYS A 89 -7.04 -3.38 -11.67
C CYS A 89 -6.05 -4.52 -11.89
N PHE A 90 -5.37 -4.92 -10.82
CA PHE A 90 -4.51 -6.11 -10.86
C PHE A 90 -4.62 -6.95 -9.59
N ASN A 91 -4.36 -8.25 -9.77
CA ASN A 91 -4.45 -9.23 -8.69
C ASN A 91 -3.05 -9.48 -8.13
N LEU A 92 -2.91 -9.44 -6.82
CA LEU A 92 -1.70 -9.87 -6.12
C LEU A 92 -1.62 -11.41 -6.08
N THR A 93 -0.43 -11.93 -5.77
CA THR A 93 -0.16 -13.37 -5.61
C THR A 93 0.55 -13.62 -4.29
N SER A 94 0.49 -14.86 -3.77
CA SER A 94 1.15 -15.23 -2.52
C SER A 94 2.66 -15.13 -2.63
N HIS A 95 3.34 -14.96 -1.49
CA HIS A 95 4.81 -14.82 -1.41
C HIS A 95 5.38 -13.68 -2.26
N MET A 96 4.69 -12.55 -2.34
CA MET A 96 5.17 -11.36 -3.04
C MET A 96 5.35 -10.17 -2.10
N THR A 97 6.26 -9.28 -2.46
CA THR A 97 6.36 -7.95 -1.86
C THR A 97 6.24 -6.90 -2.96
N LEU A 98 5.20 -6.07 -2.92
CA LEU A 98 5.11 -4.89 -3.78
C LEU A 98 5.85 -3.76 -3.08
N TYR A 99 6.95 -3.30 -3.67
CA TYR A 99 7.78 -2.23 -3.14
C TYR A 99 7.69 -0.99 -4.04
N LEU A 100 7.23 0.12 -3.49
CA LEU A 100 7.19 1.41 -4.18
C LEU A 100 8.41 2.24 -3.76
N ALA A 101 9.25 2.61 -4.72
CA ALA A 101 10.33 3.54 -4.47
C ALA A 101 9.81 4.93 -4.08
N ARG A 102 10.70 5.77 -3.57
CA ARG A 102 10.43 7.19 -3.37
C ARG A 102 9.93 7.83 -4.66
N ASP A 103 8.87 8.64 -4.55
CA ASP A 103 8.24 9.34 -5.67
C ASP A 103 7.64 8.41 -6.74
N ALA A 104 7.48 7.11 -6.45
CA ALA A 104 6.70 6.21 -7.27
C ALA A 104 5.20 6.41 -6.98
N VAL A 105 4.42 6.67 -8.02
CA VAL A 105 2.96 6.84 -7.94
C VAL A 105 2.31 5.76 -8.78
N ILE A 106 1.65 4.79 -8.14
CA ILE A 106 0.77 3.85 -8.84
C ILE A 106 -0.59 4.53 -9.00
N LYS A 107 -0.98 4.82 -10.24
CA LYS A 107 -2.17 5.60 -10.57
C LYS A 107 -3.21 4.72 -11.25
N ALA A 108 -4.43 4.67 -10.69
CA ALA A 108 -5.53 3.91 -11.26
C ALA A 108 -6.04 4.54 -12.56
N THR A 109 -6.38 3.75 -13.58
CA THR A 109 -7.09 4.29 -14.76
C THR A 109 -8.55 4.61 -14.44
N GLU A 110 -9.06 5.72 -14.99
CA GLU A 110 -10.47 6.11 -14.88
C GLU A 110 -11.37 5.34 -15.87
N ASP A 111 -10.77 4.67 -16.86
CA ASP A 111 -11.51 3.89 -17.86
C ASP A 111 -12.14 2.66 -17.22
N THR A 112 -13.47 2.67 -17.14
CA THR A 112 -14.32 1.63 -16.54
C THR A 112 -14.17 0.27 -17.20
N LEU A 113 -13.70 0.18 -18.46
CA LEU A 113 -13.42 -1.09 -19.12
C LEU A 113 -12.31 -1.89 -18.44
N ASN A 114 -11.44 -1.23 -17.66
CA ASN A 114 -10.37 -1.88 -16.90
C ASN A 114 -10.82 -2.36 -15.51
N TRP A 115 -12.10 -2.21 -15.18
CA TRP A 115 -12.70 -2.59 -13.90
C TRP A 115 -13.67 -3.77 -14.13
N PRO A 116 -13.18 -5.02 -14.11
CA PRO A 116 -14.05 -6.18 -14.33
C PRO A 116 -15.07 -6.32 -13.19
N LEU A 117 -16.25 -6.82 -13.53
CA LEU A 117 -17.23 -7.24 -12.54
C LEU A 117 -16.75 -8.54 -11.88
N VAL A 118 -16.56 -8.52 -10.57
CA VAL A 118 -16.12 -9.65 -9.76
C VAL A 118 -17.19 -10.01 -8.74
N ASP A 119 -17.25 -11.28 -8.34
CA ASP A 119 -18.16 -11.70 -7.29
C ASP A 119 -17.80 -11.02 -5.96
N PRO A 120 -18.79 -10.75 -5.09
CA PRO A 120 -18.53 -10.20 -3.77
C PRO A 120 -17.67 -11.16 -2.95
N LEU A 121 -16.66 -10.61 -2.26
CA LEU A 121 -15.81 -11.41 -1.38
C LEU A 121 -16.63 -11.95 -0.20
N PRO A 122 -16.34 -13.18 0.29
CA PRO A 122 -17.05 -13.77 1.43
C PRO A 122 -17.05 -12.89 2.68
N SER A 123 -16.02 -12.05 2.85
CA SER A 123 -15.83 -11.15 3.99
C SER A 123 -16.68 -9.88 3.97
N TYR A 124 -17.30 -9.51 2.84
CA TYR A 124 -18.03 -8.24 2.72
C TYR A 124 -19.41 -8.26 3.40
N GLY A 125 -19.82 -9.40 3.97
CA GLY A 125 -21.13 -9.57 4.57
C GLY A 125 -22.25 -9.52 3.52
N ARG A 126 -23.48 -9.88 3.91
CA ARG A 126 -24.68 -9.74 3.07
C ARG A 126 -25.39 -8.40 3.35
N GLY A 127 -24.61 -7.33 3.50
CA GLY A 127 -24.97 -6.22 4.38
C GLY A 127 -25.21 -4.86 3.73
N ARG A 128 -25.47 -4.78 2.42
CA ARG A 128 -26.02 -3.61 1.68
C ARG A 128 -26.08 -3.86 0.16
N GLU A 129 -25.32 -4.83 -0.30
CA GLU A 129 -25.16 -5.20 -1.69
C GLU A 129 -26.38 -6.02 -2.13
N ARG A 130 -27.07 -5.55 -3.16
CA ARG A 130 -28.04 -6.38 -3.88
C ARG A 130 -27.30 -7.63 -4.42
N PRO A 131 -27.96 -8.78 -4.58
CA PRO A 131 -27.36 -9.93 -5.27
C PRO A 131 -26.82 -9.48 -6.64
N GLY A 132 -25.51 -9.53 -6.83
CA GLY A 132 -24.85 -9.06 -8.04
C GLY A 132 -23.35 -8.92 -7.88
N GLY A 133 -22.63 -8.94 -9.00
CA GLY A 133 -21.20 -8.66 -9.02
C GLY A 133 -20.90 -7.21 -8.67
N ARG A 134 -19.70 -6.96 -8.17
CA ARG A 134 -19.15 -5.64 -7.86
C ARG A 134 -18.02 -5.29 -8.82
N TYR A 135 -17.67 -4.02 -8.96
CA TYR A 135 -16.43 -3.67 -9.64
C TYR A 135 -15.22 -4.18 -8.83
N ALA A 136 -14.21 -4.69 -9.53
CA ALA A 136 -12.95 -5.09 -8.93
C ALA A 136 -12.32 -3.95 -8.13
N SER A 137 -11.60 -4.29 -7.07
CA SER A 137 -10.82 -3.33 -6.31
C SER A 137 -9.56 -2.97 -7.11
N PHE A 138 -8.95 -1.81 -6.83
CA PHE A 138 -7.79 -1.35 -7.61
C PHE A 138 -6.64 -2.35 -7.50
N ILE A 139 -6.36 -2.74 -6.26
CA ILE A 139 -5.45 -3.81 -5.92
C ILE A 139 -6.30 -4.85 -5.19
N GLN A 140 -6.29 -6.08 -5.68
CA GLN A 140 -7.10 -7.15 -5.10
C GLN A 140 -6.34 -8.45 -4.93
N GLY A 141 -6.84 -9.30 -4.05
CA GLY A 141 -6.26 -10.59 -3.77
C GLY A 141 -7.24 -11.54 -3.09
N TYR A 142 -7.27 -12.79 -3.56
CA TYR A 142 -8.11 -13.84 -3.00
C TYR A 142 -7.23 -14.96 -2.45
N GLU A 143 -7.46 -15.39 -1.20
CA GLU A 143 -6.74 -16.50 -0.54
C GLU A 143 -5.21 -16.34 -0.53
N LEU A 144 -4.77 -15.09 -0.39
CA LEU A 144 -3.35 -14.76 -0.38
C LEU A 144 -2.72 -14.96 0.99
N HIS A 145 -1.48 -15.43 1.01
CA HIS A 145 -0.64 -15.51 2.20
C HIS A 145 0.75 -14.92 1.90
N ASP A 146 1.37 -14.36 2.95
CA ASP A 146 2.72 -13.79 2.84
C ASP A 146 2.83 -12.72 1.73
N VAL A 147 1.95 -11.71 1.79
CA VAL A 147 1.94 -10.56 0.87
C VAL A 147 2.25 -9.29 1.64
N ILE A 148 3.21 -8.51 1.14
CA ILE A 148 3.66 -7.27 1.77
C ILE A 148 3.54 -6.15 0.75
N ILE A 149 2.90 -5.03 1.11
CA ILE A 149 2.94 -3.79 0.34
C ILE A 149 3.73 -2.78 1.18
N THR A 150 4.82 -2.27 0.65
CA THR A 150 5.73 -1.37 1.38
C THR A 150 6.39 -0.40 0.40
N GLY A 151 7.13 0.57 0.91
CA GLY A 151 7.82 1.54 0.06
C GLY A 151 8.45 2.68 0.85
N GLU A 152 9.29 3.46 0.17
CA GLU A 152 9.95 4.64 0.73
C GLU A 152 9.20 5.91 0.36
N ASN A 153 7.98 6.10 0.92
CA ASN A 153 7.08 7.21 0.57
C ASN A 153 6.54 7.14 -0.88
N GLY A 154 6.26 5.93 -1.35
CA GLY A 154 5.48 5.72 -2.57
C GLY A 154 3.99 6.00 -2.35
N THR A 155 3.29 6.38 -3.42
CA THR A 155 1.87 6.72 -3.40
C THR A 155 1.06 5.73 -4.23
N ILE A 156 -0.09 5.30 -3.70
CA ILE A 156 -1.12 4.57 -4.45
C ILE A 156 -2.30 5.51 -4.61
N ASP A 157 -2.53 5.99 -5.83
CA ASP A 157 -3.59 6.92 -6.19
C ASP A 157 -4.71 6.19 -6.93
N GLY A 158 -5.85 6.03 -6.26
CA GLY A 158 -7.03 5.40 -6.82
C GLY A 158 -7.87 6.29 -7.74
N GLN A 159 -7.56 7.58 -7.94
CA GLN A 159 -8.36 8.50 -8.79
C GLN A 159 -9.89 8.47 -8.52
N GLY A 160 -10.30 8.23 -7.26
CA GLY A 160 -11.71 8.22 -6.89
C GLY A 160 -12.29 9.64 -6.79
N GLY A 161 -12.94 10.13 -7.85
CA GLY A 161 -13.68 11.41 -7.86
C GLY A 161 -15.09 11.31 -7.27
N CYS A 162 -15.58 12.42 -6.69
CA CYS A 162 -16.92 12.59 -6.07
C CYS A 162 -18.08 12.71 -7.09
N GLY A 163 -17.88 12.29 -8.35
CA GLY A 163 -18.82 12.52 -9.45
C GLY A 163 -19.41 11.23 -10.01
N GLY A 164 -20.26 10.52 -9.25
CA GLY A 164 -21.23 9.54 -9.78
C GLY A 164 -20.72 8.25 -10.41
N THR A 165 -19.43 8.12 -10.73
CA THR A 165 -18.80 6.87 -11.21
C THR A 165 -17.73 6.46 -10.22
N CYS A 166 -18.08 5.49 -9.38
CA CYS A 166 -17.26 4.98 -8.27
C CYS A 166 -15.87 4.53 -8.74
N GLY A 167 -14.87 5.40 -8.59
CA GLY A 167 -13.47 5.05 -8.77
C GLY A 167 -12.90 4.35 -7.52
N ALA A 168 -12.45 3.11 -7.70
CA ALA A 168 -11.05 2.69 -7.48
C ALA A 168 -10.33 3.01 -6.16
N LYS A 169 -11.03 3.36 -5.09
CA LYS A 169 -10.40 3.76 -3.82
C LYS A 169 -10.02 2.61 -2.89
N GLU A 170 -10.41 1.38 -3.22
CA GLU A 170 -10.41 0.26 -2.27
C GLU A 170 -9.34 -0.78 -2.61
N LEU A 171 -8.60 -1.20 -1.58
CA LEU A 171 -7.78 -2.41 -1.54
C LEU A 171 -8.65 -3.50 -0.91
N SER A 172 -8.85 -4.64 -1.59
CA SER A 172 -9.59 -5.77 -1.02
C SER A 172 -8.72 -7.02 -0.92
N LEU A 173 -8.56 -7.52 0.30
CA LEU A 173 -7.90 -8.79 0.61
C LEU A 173 -8.90 -9.68 1.37
N SER A 174 -9.19 -10.88 0.85
CA SER A 174 -9.96 -11.88 1.58
C SER A 174 -9.13 -13.11 1.89
N GLN A 175 -9.14 -13.54 3.15
CA GLN A 175 -8.66 -14.87 3.54
C GLN A 175 -9.80 -15.86 3.29
N GLY A 176 -9.53 -16.95 2.58
CA GLY A 176 -10.47 -18.08 2.48
C GLY A 176 -10.55 -18.79 3.82
N GLN A 177 -11.75 -19.25 4.20
CA GLN A 177 -11.86 -20.15 5.34
C GLN A 177 -11.14 -21.46 5.01
N PRO A 178 -10.33 -22.01 5.92
CA PRO A 178 -9.73 -23.33 5.72
C PRO A 178 -10.85 -24.37 5.63
N SER A 179 -10.79 -25.21 4.59
CA SER A 179 -11.64 -26.38 4.37
C SER A 179 -11.40 -27.48 5.40
#